data_AF-C6LIU9-F1
#
_entry.id   AF-C6LIU9-F1
#
_cell.length_a   1.000
_cell.length_b   1.000
_cell.length_c   1.000
_cell.angle_alpha   90.00
_cell.angle_beta   90.00
_cell.angle_gamma   90.00
#
_symmetry.space_group_name_H-M   'P 1'
#
loop_
_entity.id
_entity.type
_entity.pdbx_description
1 polymer ?
#
loop_
_entity_poly.entity_id
_entity_poly.type
_entity_poly.pdbx_seq_one_letter_code
_entity_poly.pdbx_strand_id
1 'polypeptide(L)' 'MDYEKLLSDIGNTSKETMKKVIFELDQRHARQIKEMGMDEETTKEIVLMLKDRTFFEMLIINAFMSEH' A
#
# COMPACT_ATOMS: atom_id res chain seq x y z
N MET A 1 19.04 -9.81 -2.23
CA MET A 1 17.77 -9.76 -1.48
C MET A 1 17.14 -11.13 -1.62
N ASP A 2 16.91 -11.82 -0.51
CA ASP A 2 16.32 -13.17 -0.50
C ASP A 2 14.80 -13.03 -0.59
N TYR A 3 14.25 -13.23 -1.79
CA TYR A 3 12.84 -13.01 -2.08
C TYR A 3 11.94 -14.05 -1.43
N GLU A 4 12.42 -15.29 -1.33
CA GLU A 4 11.70 -16.40 -0.73
C GLU A 4 11.50 -16.17 0.78
N LYS A 5 12.56 -15.73 1.46
CA LYS A 5 12.47 -15.30 2.86
C LYS A 5 11.48 -14.15 3.05
N LEU A 6 11.49 -13.18 2.14
CA LEU A 6 10.57 -12.04 2.19
C LEU A 6 9.10 -12.46 2.07
N LEU A 7 8.81 -13.36 1.13
CA LEU A 7 7.46 -13.91 0.95
C LEU A 7 7.02 -14.74 2.17
N SER A 8 7.93 -15.51 2.77
CA SER A 8 7.65 -16.25 4.00
C SER A 8 7.32 -15.31 5.16
N ASP A 9 8.10 -14.24 5.35
CA ASP A 9 7.86 -13.23 6.39
C ASP A 9 6.50 -12.52 6.20
N ILE A 10 6.11 -12.22 4.96
CA ILE A 10 4.79 -11.66 4.63
C ILE A 10 3.68 -12.65 4.95
N GLY A 11 3.83 -13.93 4.57
CA GLY A 11 2.85 -14.98 4.86
C GLY A 11 2.64 -15.24 6.35
N ASN A 12 3.68 -15.01 7.17
CA ASN A 12 3.63 -15.16 8.63
C ASN A 12 3.16 -13.91 9.37
N THR A 13 2.91 -12.80 8.67
CA THR A 13 2.45 -11.55 9.28
C THR A 13 0.93 -11.56 9.46
N SER A 14 0.43 -10.90 10.51
CA SER A 14 -1.03 -10.79 10.70
C SER A 14 -1.67 -9.89 9.63
N LYS A 15 -2.91 -10.21 9.25
CA LYS A 15 -3.75 -9.40 8.36
C LYS A 15 -3.82 -7.93 8.81
N GLU A 16 -3.98 -7.69 10.11
CA GLU A 16 -4.05 -6.35 10.68
C GLU A 16 -2.72 -5.60 10.61
N THR A 17 -1.60 -6.28 10.80
CA THR A 17 -0.27 -5.68 10.60
C THR A 17 -0.08 -5.26 9.14
N MET A 18 -0.46 -6.10 8.17
CA MET A 18 -0.33 -5.75 6.75
C MET A 18 -1.21 -4.56 6.36
N LYS A 19 -2.46 -4.51 6.84
CA LYS A 19 -3.34 -3.35 6.63
C LYS A 19 -2.72 -2.05 7.16
N LYS A 20 -2.11 -2.09 8.35
CA LYS A 20 -1.42 -0.92 8.94
C LYS A 20 -0.25 -0.48 8.06
N VAL A 21 0.58 -1.41 7.59
CA VAL A 21 1.71 -1.12 6.70
C VAL A 21 1.23 -0.46 5.40
N ILE A 22 0.19 -0.99 4.77
CA ILE A 22 -0.39 -0.39 3.56
C ILE A 22 -0.92 1.02 3.83
N PHE A 23 -1.63 1.23 4.94
CA PHE A 23 -2.13 2.56 5.31
C PHE A 23 -1.01 3.58 5.54
N GLU A 24 0.07 3.19 6.23
CA GLU A 24 1.23 4.06 6.44
C GLU A 24 1.96 4.40 5.13
N LEU A 25 2.06 3.43 4.21
CA LEU A 25 2.65 3.63 2.89
C LEU A 25 1.79 4.57 2.04
N ASP A 26 0.47 4.40 2.03
CA ASP A 26 -0.48 5.28 1.34
C ASP A 26 -0.33 6.73 1.80
N GLN A 27 -0.33 6.96 3.12
CA GLN A 27 -0.11 8.30 3.68
C GLN A 27 1.26 8.90 3.34
N ARG A 28 2.30 8.07 3.27
CA ARG A 28 3.65 8.51 2.90
C ARG A 28 3.71 8.90 1.43
N HIS A 29 3.22 8.06 0.53
CA HIS A 29 3.19 8.34 -0.90
C HIS A 29 2.32 9.57 -1.20
N ALA A 30 1.16 9.70 -0.58
CA ALA A 30 0.30 10.86 -0.76
C ALA A 30 0.98 12.18 -0.34
N ARG A 31 1.80 12.16 0.72
CA ARG A 31 2.63 13.32 1.11
C ARG A 31 3.73 13.60 0.09
N GLN A 32 4.47 12.57 -0.31
CA GLN A 32 5.54 12.71 -1.32
C GLN A 32 5.02 13.29 -2.63
N ILE A 33 3.87 12.82 -3.12
CA ILE A 33 3.23 13.33 -4.34
C ILE A 33 2.92 14.82 -4.22
N LYS A 34 2.42 15.27 -3.06
CA LYS A 34 2.14 16.70 -2.82
C LYS A 34 3.41 17.54 -2.75
N GLU A 35 4.49 16.98 -2.20
CA GLU A 35 5.79 17.65 -2.06
C GLU A 35 6.55 17.77 -3.39
N MET A 36 6.16 17.03 -4.43
CA MET A 36 6.78 17.10 -5.76
C MET A 36 6.49 18.41 -6.52
N GLY A 37 5.53 19.23 -6.06
CA GLY A 37 5.27 20.55 -6.63
C GLY A 37 4.75 20.52 -8.08
N MET A 38 4.02 19.46 -8.45
CA MET A 38 3.34 19.34 -9.74
C MET A 38 2.08 20.22 -9.79
N ASP A 39 1.52 20.40 -10.98
CA ASP A 39 0.23 21.07 -11.12
C ASP A 39 -0.91 20.27 -10.44
N GLU A 40 -2.03 20.95 -10.18
CA GLU A 40 -3.15 20.38 -9.42
C GLU A 40 -3.81 19.19 -10.14
N GLU A 41 -3.92 19.23 -11.46
CA GLU A 41 -4.57 18.18 -12.25
C GLU A 41 -3.72 16.90 -12.25
N THR A 42 -2.43 17.03 -12.56
CA THR A 42 -1.46 15.92 -12.49
C THR A 42 -1.38 15.33 -11.08
N THR A 43 -1.34 16.19 -10.05
CA THR A 43 -1.33 15.75 -8.65
C THR A 43 -2.59 14.94 -8.32
N LYS A 44 -3.75 15.41 -8.76
CA LYS A 44 -5.04 14.74 -8.52
C LYS A 44 -5.10 13.39 -9.21
N GLU A 45 -4.68 13.29 -10.47
CA GLU A 45 -4.66 12.02 -11.21
C GLU A 45 -3.77 10.98 -10.52
N ILE A 46 -2.54 11.36 -10.15
CA ILE A 46 -1.61 10.44 -9.47
C ILE A 46 -2.17 10.00 -8.11
N VAL A 47 -2.79 10.92 -7.35
CA VAL A 47 -3.43 10.56 -6.07
C VAL A 47 -4.60 9.59 -6.27
N LEU A 48 -5.39 9.73 -7.35
CA LEU A 48 -6.46 8.78 -7.66
C LEU A 48 -5.90 7.40 -7.99
N MET A 49 -4.85 7.32 -8.83
CA MET A 49 -4.18 6.06 -9.14
C MET A 49 -3.60 5.38 -7.89
N LEU A 50 -3.03 6.18 -6.97
CA LEU A 50 -2.54 5.68 -5.69
C LEU A 50 -3.69 5.08 -4.86
N LYS A 51 -4.84 5.74 -4.79
CA LYS A 51 -6.01 5.24 -4.05
C LYS A 51 -6.54 3.93 -4.61
N ASP A 52 -6.63 3.81 -5.94
CA ASP A 52 -7.07 2.58 -6.59
C ASP A 52 -6.10 1.42 -6.29
N ARG A 53 -4.79 1.68 -6.36
CA ARG A 53 -3.76 0.72 -5.96
C ARG A 53 -3.94 0.26 -4.51
N THR A 54 -4.04 1.20 -3.56
CA THR A 54 -4.23 0.92 -2.13
C THR A 54 -5.51 0.10 -1.90
N PHE A 55 -6.58 0.39 -2.63
CA PHE A 55 -7.82 -0.39 -2.58
C PHE A 55 -7.61 -1.85 -3.02
N PHE A 56 -6.94 -2.08 -4.15
CA PHE A 56 -6.63 -3.44 -4.62
C PHE A 56 -5.71 -4.21 -3.67
N GLU A 57 -4.71 -3.54 -3.10
CA GLU A 57 -3.82 -4.14 -2.09
C GLU A 57 -4.62 -4.59 -0.85
N MET A 58 -5.57 -3.78 -0.39
CA MET A 58 -6.48 -4.14 0.71
C MET A 58 -7.39 -5.32 0.36
N LEU A 59 -7.91 -5.40 -0.88
CA LEU A 59 -8.69 -6.55 -1.33
C LEU A 59 -7.86 -7.84 -1.31
N ILE A 60 -6.61 -7.79 -1.79
CA ILE A 60 -5.69 -8.93 -1.79
C ILE A 60 -5.40 -9.38 -0.36
N ILE A 61 -5.08 -8.46 0.55
CA ILE A 61 -4.86 -8.79 1.97
C ILE A 61 -6.10 -9.44 2.56
N ASN A 62 -7.29 -8.91 2.29
CA ASN A 62 -8.53 -9.46 2.82
C ASN A 62 -8.89 -10.84 2.25
N ALA A 63 -8.52 -11.12 0.99
CA ALA A 63 -8.81 -12.39 0.34
C ALA A 63 -7.81 -13.50 0.69
N PHE A 64 -6.52 -13.15 0.83
CA PHE A 64 -5.44 -14.14 0.90
C PHE A 64 -4.80 -14.30 2.28
N MET A 65 -4.97 -13.34 3.20
CA MET A 65 -4.44 -13.47 4.54
C MET A 65 -5.51 -13.99 5.49
N SER A 66 -5.22 -15.13 6.13
CA SER A 66 -6.06 -15.70 7.17
C SER A 66 -6.11 -14.80 8.40
N GLU A 67 -7.26 -14.78 9.08
CA GLU A 67 -7.38 -14.18 10.41
C GLU A 67 -6.66 -15.10 11.40
N HIS A 68 -5.40 -14.79 11.67
CA HIS A 68 -4.60 -15.39 12.74
C HIS A 68 -4.69 -14.54 14.00
#